data_AF-A8V1P8-F1
#
_entry.id   AF-A8V1P8-F1
#
_cell.length_a   1.000
_cell.length_b   1.000
_cell.length_c   1.000
_cell.angle_alpha   90.00
_cell.angle_beta   90.00
_cell.angle_gamma   90.00
#
_symmetry.space_group_name_H-M   'P 1'
#
loop_
_entity.id
_entity.type
_entity.pdbx_description
1 polymer ?
#
loop_
_entity_poly.entity_id
_entity_poly.type
_entity_poly.pdbx_seq_one_letter_code
_entity_poly.pdbx_strand_id
1 'polypeptide(L)' 'TIKIKYVPDKYIVELKSLKLYLNKYRNQYISHEEATNKIYEDLYNLLKPRFLEVVGDWNPRGNVKTIIKVSSEDNQ' A
#
# COMPACT_ATOMS: atom_id res chain seq x y z
N THR A 1 6.79 -7.79 -2.15
CA THR A 1 5.73 -7.49 -3.13
C THR A 1 4.65 -6.65 -2.49
N ILE A 2 4.20 -5.58 -3.14
CA ILE A 2 3.05 -4.80 -2.70
C ILE A 2 1.83 -5.19 -3.53
N LYS A 3 0.74 -5.59 -2.88
CA LYS A 3 -0.55 -5.89 -3.52
C LYS A 3 -1.55 -4.82 -3.12
N ILE A 4 -2.23 -4.24 -4.10
CA ILE A 4 -3.24 -3.20 -3.89
C ILE A 4 -4.54 -3.72 -4.48
N LYS A 5 -5.57 -3.83 -3.66
CA LYS A 5 -6.93 -4.20 -4.06
C LYS A 5 -7.85 -3.05 -3.68
N TYR A 6 -8.61 -2.54 -4.62
CA TYR A 6 -9.52 -1.42 -4.33
C TYR A 6 -10.76 -1.46 -5.19
N VAL A 7 -11.84 -0.88 -4.68
CA VAL A 7 -13.08 -0.61 -5.42
C VAL A 7 -13.14 0.90 -5.62
N PRO A 8 -13.00 1.41 -6.86
CA PRO A 8 -12.99 2.84 -7.12
C PRO A 8 -14.34 3.49 -6.78
N ASP A 9 -14.29 4.78 -6.43
CA ASP A 9 -15.43 5.68 -6.51
C ASP A 9 -15.32 6.48 -7.82
N LYS A 10 -15.02 7.79 -7.75
CA LYS A 10 -14.91 8.67 -8.93
C LYS A 10 -13.57 8.58 -9.66
N TYR A 11 -12.51 8.11 -8.99
CA TYR A 11 -11.14 8.16 -9.52
C TYR A 11 -10.50 6.77 -9.57
N ILE A 12 -9.69 6.57 -10.62
CA ILE A 12 -8.88 5.38 -10.84
C ILE A 12 -7.42 5.84 -10.89
N VAL A 13 -6.53 5.08 -10.24
CA VAL A 13 -5.10 5.39 -10.27
C VAL A 13 -4.50 5.02 -11.63
N GLU A 14 -3.69 5.91 -12.20
CA GLU A 14 -2.96 5.64 -13.42
C GLU A 14 -1.72 4.77 -13.13
N LEU A 15 -1.51 3.73 -13.93
CA LEU A 15 -0.56 2.65 -13.62
C LEU A 15 0.91 3.11 -13.65
N LYS A 16 1.29 3.99 -14.60
CA LYS A 16 2.66 4.54 -14.68
C LYS A 16 2.95 5.41 -13.45
N SER A 17 2.00 6.24 -13.05
CA SER A 17 2.09 7.12 -11.88
C SER A 17 2.22 6.31 -10.60
N LEU A 18 1.44 5.24 -10.46
CA LEU A 18 1.55 4.29 -9.34
C LEU A 18 2.95 3.64 -9.29
N LYS A 19 3.46 3.17 -10.43
CA LYS A 19 4.82 2.61 -10.51
C LYS A 19 5.89 3.63 -10.09
N LEU A 20 5.79 4.86 -10.57
CA LEU A 20 6.74 5.92 -10.22
C LEU A 20 6.66 6.29 -8.73
N TYR A 21 5.45 6.34 -8.18
CA TYR A 21 5.21 6.55 -6.75
C TYR A 21 5.88 5.46 -5.90
N LEU A 22 5.62 4.17 -6.18
CA LEU A 22 6.24 3.06 -5.44
C LEU A 22 7.77 3.06 -5.55
N ASN A 23 8.32 3.46 -6.70
CA ASN A 23 9.77 3.55 -6.88
C ASN A 23 10.45 4.59 -5.97
N LYS A 24 9.73 5.62 -5.49
CA LYS A 24 10.30 6.64 -4.59
C LYS A 24 10.74 6.05 -3.25
N TYR A 25 10.12 4.96 -2.82
CA TYR A 25 10.45 4.27 -1.57
C TYR A 25 11.78 3.51 -1.62
N ARG A 26 12.38 3.30 -2.80
CA ARG A 26 13.64 2.54 -2.95
C ARG A 26 14.79 3.10 -2.11
N ASN A 27 14.85 4.43 -1.99
CA ASN A 27 15.95 5.12 -1.31
C ASN A 27 15.51 5.74 0.03
N GLN A 28 14.35 5.31 0.56
CA GLN A 28 13.82 5.78 1.84
C GLN A 28 14.12 4.75 2.93
N TYR A 29 14.62 5.22 4.07
CA TYR A 29 14.85 4.40 5.25
C TYR A 29 13.61 4.48 6.15
N ILE A 30 12.63 3.64 5.87
CA ILE A 30 11.39 3.52 6.66
C ILE A 30 11.13 2.06 6.98
N SER A 31 10.34 1.79 8.03
CA SER A 31 9.97 0.42 8.37
C SER A 31 9.03 -0.19 7.33
N HIS A 32 8.94 -1.52 7.29
CA HIS A 32 8.00 -2.23 6.43
C HIS A 32 6.54 -1.85 6.72
N GLU A 33 6.23 -1.62 8.01
CA GLU A 33 4.91 -1.22 8.51
C GLU A 33 4.57 0.18 8.04
N GLU A 34 5.48 1.13 8.26
CA GLU A 34 5.30 2.51 7.85
C GLU A 34 5.18 2.66 6.33
N ALA A 35 5.98 1.91 5.57
CA ALA A 35 5.85 1.86 4.11
C ALA A 35 4.44 1.42 3.67
N THR A 36 3.91 0.36 4.28
CA THR A 36 2.59 -0.19 3.90
C THR A 36 1.46 0.77 4.31
N ASN A 37 1.53 1.33 5.53
CA ASN A 37 0.56 2.31 6.03
C ASN A 37 0.56 3.58 5.17
N LYS A 38 1.74 4.09 4.81
CA LYS A 38 1.85 5.32 4.01
C LYS A 38 1.29 5.14 2.60
N ILE A 39 1.53 3.98 1.97
CA ILE A 39 0.92 3.64 0.67
C ILE A 39 -0.60 3.62 0.78
N TYR A 40 -1.15 3.01 1.83
CA TYR A 40 -2.59 2.99 2.07
C TYR A 40 -3.15 4.41 2.23
N GLU A 41 -2.58 5.21 3.13
CA GLU A 41 -3.03 6.58 3.42
C GLU A 41 -3.00 7.48 2.20
N ASP A 42 -1.89 7.49 1.45
CA ASP A 42 -1.75 8.34 0.27
C ASP A 42 -2.78 7.96 -0.82
N LEU A 43 -3.00 6.65 -1.04
CA LEU A 43 -3.99 6.18 -2.02
C LEU A 43 -5.43 6.42 -1.56
N TYR A 44 -5.73 6.21 -0.29
CA TYR A 44 -7.07 6.42 0.27
C TYR A 44 -7.45 7.91 0.17
N ASN A 45 -6.56 8.80 0.58
CA ASN A 45 -6.79 10.24 0.55
C ASN A 45 -6.90 10.80 -0.88
N LEU A 46 -6.12 10.25 -1.82
CA LEU A 46 -6.13 10.66 -3.22
C LEU A 46 -7.38 10.17 -3.97
N LEU A 47 -7.72 8.88 -3.84
CA LEU A 47 -8.75 8.23 -4.66
C LEU A 47 -10.13 8.27 -4.02
N LYS A 48 -10.20 8.39 -2.69
CA LYS A 48 -11.42 8.24 -1.88
C LYS A 48 -12.24 7.01 -2.30
N PRO A 49 -11.61 5.82 -2.35
CA PRO A 49 -12.26 4.62 -2.89
C PRO A 49 -13.34 4.12 -1.92
N ARG A 50 -14.29 3.34 -2.43
CA ARG A 50 -15.30 2.68 -1.59
C ARG A 50 -14.69 1.60 -0.71
N PHE A 51 -13.57 1.03 -1.15
CA PHE A 51 -12.79 0.04 -0.44
C PHE A 51 -11.34 0.13 -0.89
N LEU A 52 -10.40 0.01 0.05
CA LEU A 52 -8.97 -0.15 -0.23
C LEU A 52 -8.37 -1.20 0.71
N GLU A 53 -7.52 -2.04 0.15
CA GLU A 53 -6.64 -2.95 0.87
C GLU A 53 -5.25 -2.86 0.27
N VAL A 54 -4.25 -2.71 1.14
CA VAL A 54 -2.83 -2.73 0.77
C VAL A 54 -2.14 -3.81 1.59
N VAL A 55 -1.47 -4.73 0.90
CA VAL A 55 -0.69 -5.81 1.51
C VAL A 55 0.77 -5.70 1.12
N GLY A 56 1.63 -5.49 2.12
CA GLY A 56 3.08 -5.55 2.00
C GLY A 56 3.58 -6.96 2.36
N ASP A 57 3.95 -7.74 1.35
CA ASP A 57 4.54 -9.07 1.49
C ASP A 57 6.07 -8.96 1.39
N TRP A 58 6.76 -8.92 2.52
CA TRP A 58 8.19 -8.61 2.59
C TRP A 58 9.05 -9.87 2.55
N ASN A 59 10.27 -9.73 2.03
CA ASN A 59 11.21 -10.85 2.02
C ASN A 59 11.60 -11.24 3.45
N PRO A 60 11.76 -12.55 3.74
CA PRO A 60 12.19 -12.99 5.06
C PRO A 60 13.50 -12.35 5.51
N ARG A 61 13.60 -12.00 6.80
CA ARG A 61 14.85 -11.60 7.46
C ARG A 61 15.01 -12.42 8.73
N GLY A 62 16.16 -13.08 8.90
CA GLY A 62 16.40 -13.94 10.05
C GLY A 62 15.40 -15.09 10.19
N ASN A 63 14.99 -15.69 9.07
CA ASN A 63 13.92 -16.71 8.99
C ASN A 63 12.52 -16.26 9.44
N VAL A 64 12.31 -14.96 9.66
CA VAL A 64 11.00 -14.40 9.97
C VAL A 64 10.40 -13.78 8.71
N LYS A 65 9.18 -14.21 8.37
CA LYS A 65 8.38 -13.65 7.27
C LYS A 65 7.48 -12.54 7.81
N THR A 66 7.51 -11.37 7.17
CA THR A 66 6.64 -10.24 7.53
C THR A 66 5.64 -9.99 6.43
N ILE A 67 4.35 -10.07 6.78
CA ILE A 67 3.23 -9.68 5.91
C ILE A 67 2.44 -8.64 6.69
N ILE A 68 2.28 -7.46 6.12
CA ILE A 68 1.51 -6.36 6.71
C ILE A 68 0.30 -6.13 5.82
N LYS A 69 -0.88 -6.06 6.41
CA LYS A 69 -2.16 -5.81 5.73
C LYS A 69 -2.84 -4.62 6.39
N VAL A 70 -3.30 -3.69 5.56
CA VAL A 70 -4.16 -2.56 5.95
C VAL A 70 -5.39 -2.61 5.07
N SER A 71 -6.58 -2.56 5.65
CA SER A 71 -7.86 -2.65 4.92
C SER A 71 -8.89 -1.67 5.50
N SER A 72 -9.71 -1.10 4.63
CA SER A 72 -10.86 -0.28 5.03
C SER A 72 -11.94 -1.08 5.78
N GLU A 73 -11.96 -2.41 5.66
CA GLU A 73 -12.88 -3.29 6.41
C GLU A 73 -12.57 -3.39 7.90
N ASP A 74 -11.32 -3.14 8.32
CA ASP A 74 -10.88 -3.28 9.72
C ASP A 74 -11.29 -2.08 10.61
N ASN A 75 -11.86 -1.03 10.01
CA ASN A 75 -12.37 0.15 10.71
C ASN A 75 -13.89 0.09 11.00
N GLN A 76 -14.49 -1.11 11.00
CA GLN A 76 -15.89 -1.34 11.41
C GLN A 76 -16.00 -1.93 12.81
#